data_AF-A0AAV5EPJ8-F1
#
_entry.id   AF-A0AAV5EPJ8-F1
#
_cell.length_a   1.000
_cell.length_b   1.000
_cell.length_c   1.000
_cell.angle_alpha   90.00
_cell.angle_beta   90.00
_cell.angle_gamma   90.00
#
_symmetry.space_group_name_H-M   'P 1'
#
loop_
_entity.id
_entity.type
_entity.pdbx_description
1 polymer ?
#
loop_
_entity_poly.entity_id
_entity_poly.type
_entity_poly.pdbx_seq_one_letter_code
_entity_poly.pdbx_strand_id
1 'polypeptide(L)'
;MSRSGDECVVALTDQWYITYGEAVWKQKAEKCLENMNTFSAETRNGFEHTLGWLNQWACSRSFGLGTRIPWDEQFLVESLSDSTLYMAYYTIAHLLQNGNMYGNEVASIRPEQMTDDVWEYVFCNGPAPKSDIPPALLGKMKQEFEYWYPFDIRVSGKDLIQNHLTFCIYNHTALLPEHHWPHGFRCNGHLMLNSEKMSKSTGNFRTLRQAIEEFSSDATRFALADAGDGMDDANFVFETANAAILRLTKEIAWMEEVVAAESSLRVGPPSTYADRVFVNEMNIAVKETEKSYNAFMFRDALKSGFYDLQLARDEYRLSCGAAGMNRDLVWRFMEVQTKLITPICPHYAEHVWQKILKKEGFAIKAGWPIADTPNPTLRIANKYLQDSIVLMRKLLQKQESGGSKKGKKGVVPPPSEGNKMSVGLIYVNEHYYGWKEQCLKVLQSKFDSQARSFAPDQEIVEALKNCSIGQETNFKQVQKLCMPFIRFKKDEAKEVGPQALNLRLPFGEMDVLEENLELIRRQLGLEHVEVLSASDEAACTKAGKYASLLNQNPPSPGEPIAIFMSKEEFEAQN
;
A
#
# COMPACT_ATOMS: atom_id res chain seq x y z
N MET A 1 -35.00 -2.30 -22.35
CA MET A 1 -34.70 -3.42 -23.26
C MET A 1 -34.40 -4.66 -22.43
N SER A 2 -35.05 -5.78 -22.72
CA SER A 2 -34.81 -7.07 -22.11
C SER A 2 -33.57 -7.75 -22.71
N ARG A 3 -33.16 -8.90 -22.17
CA ARG A 3 -32.12 -9.75 -22.77
C ARG A 3 -32.50 -10.29 -24.16
N SER A 4 -33.80 -10.44 -24.45
CA SER A 4 -34.31 -10.86 -25.78
C SER A 4 -34.31 -9.73 -26.81
N GLY A 5 -33.97 -8.49 -26.41
CA GLY A 5 -34.02 -7.33 -27.29
C GLY A 5 -35.41 -6.69 -27.39
N ASP A 6 -36.34 -7.06 -26.49
CA ASP A 6 -37.69 -6.47 -26.46
C ASP A 6 -37.71 -5.21 -25.59
N GLU A 7 -38.58 -4.26 -25.95
CA GLU A 7 -38.88 -3.12 -25.09
C GLU A 7 -39.71 -3.58 -23.88
N CYS A 8 -39.27 -3.25 -22.66
CA CYS A 8 -39.96 -3.67 -21.46
C CYS A 8 -41.11 -2.71 -21.16
N VAL A 9 -42.28 -3.26 -20.83
CA VAL A 9 -43.46 -2.50 -20.39
C VAL A 9 -43.80 -2.83 -18.95
N VAL A 10 -44.52 -1.92 -18.28
CA VAL A 10 -45.11 -2.21 -16.97
C VAL A 10 -46.37 -3.04 -17.20
N ALA A 11 -46.46 -4.19 -16.55
CA ALA A 11 -47.62 -5.08 -16.64
C ALA A 11 -48.17 -5.36 -15.24
N LEU A 12 -49.50 -5.42 -15.14
CA LEU A 12 -50.19 -5.93 -13.96
C LEU A 12 -50.50 -7.40 -14.22
N THR A 13 -49.78 -8.29 -13.54
CA THR A 13 -49.85 -9.74 -13.74
C THR A 13 -49.79 -10.47 -12.41
N ASP A 14 -50.40 -11.66 -12.34
CA ASP A 14 -50.24 -12.55 -11.19
C ASP A 14 -48.80 -13.04 -11.11
N GLN A 15 -48.16 -12.80 -9.97
CA GLN A 15 -46.73 -13.02 -9.76
C GLN A 15 -46.47 -13.22 -8.26
N TRP A 16 -45.49 -14.07 -7.92
CA TRP A 16 -45.00 -14.21 -6.55
C TRP A 16 -43.96 -13.12 -6.26
N TYR A 17 -44.04 -12.54 -5.07
CA TYR A 17 -43.17 -11.44 -4.63
C TYR A 17 -42.53 -11.74 -3.29
N ILE A 18 -41.32 -11.24 -3.08
CA ILE A 18 -40.72 -11.07 -1.76
C ILE A 18 -40.99 -9.64 -1.28
N THR A 19 -41.49 -9.51 -0.05
CA THR A 19 -41.98 -8.26 0.55
C THR A 19 -40.90 -7.55 1.39
N TYR A 20 -39.79 -7.17 0.76
CA TYR A 20 -38.69 -6.46 1.45
C TYR A 20 -39.12 -5.11 2.08
N GLY A 21 -40.23 -4.52 1.66
CA GLY A 21 -40.79 -3.28 2.23
C GLY A 21 -41.43 -3.43 3.61
N GLU A 22 -41.50 -4.63 4.18
CA GLU A 22 -42.03 -4.83 5.54
C GLU A 22 -41.17 -4.11 6.58
N ALA A 23 -41.79 -3.21 7.36
CA ALA A 23 -41.08 -2.34 8.29
C ALA A 23 -40.24 -3.12 9.33
N VAL A 24 -40.76 -4.23 9.85
CA VAL A 24 -40.05 -5.06 10.84
C VAL A 24 -38.83 -5.75 10.22
N TRP A 25 -38.95 -6.20 8.97
CA TRP A 25 -37.84 -6.87 8.29
C TRP A 25 -36.76 -5.86 7.87
N LYS A 26 -37.18 -4.72 7.33
CA LYS A 26 -36.28 -3.61 7.02
C LYS A 26 -35.45 -3.17 8.24
N GLN A 27 -36.07 -3.04 9.41
CA GLN A 27 -35.33 -2.70 10.64
C GLN A 27 -34.26 -3.75 11.00
N LYS A 28 -34.52 -5.04 10.79
CA LYS A 28 -33.49 -6.08 10.98
C LYS A 28 -32.35 -5.95 9.96
N ALA A 29 -32.67 -5.66 8.70
CA ALA A 29 -31.67 -5.43 7.66
C ALA A 29 -30.81 -4.20 7.95
N GLU A 30 -31.40 -3.10 8.42
CA GLU A 30 -30.71 -1.88 8.85
C GLU A 30 -29.77 -2.18 10.03
N LYS A 31 -30.26 -2.89 11.06
CA LYS A 31 -29.44 -3.34 12.20
C LYS A 31 -28.26 -4.22 11.75
N CYS A 32 -28.48 -5.12 10.81
CA CYS A 32 -27.40 -5.94 10.25
C CYS A 32 -26.35 -5.08 9.55
N LEU A 33 -26.76 -4.08 8.76
CA LEU A 33 -25.85 -3.18 8.07
C LEU A 33 -25.04 -2.30 9.03
N GLU A 34 -25.63 -1.86 10.15
CA GLU A 34 -24.94 -1.06 11.18
C GLU A 34 -23.70 -1.77 11.73
N ASN A 35 -23.79 -3.08 11.97
CA ASN A 35 -22.71 -3.89 12.55
C ASN A 35 -21.67 -4.38 11.53
N MET A 36 -21.92 -4.16 10.24
CA MET A 36 -21.13 -4.73 9.15
C MET A 36 -19.94 -3.84 8.74
N ASN A 37 -18.83 -4.43 8.31
CA ASN A 37 -17.76 -3.69 7.65
C ASN A 37 -18.00 -3.56 6.13
N THR A 38 -18.21 -2.32 5.65
CA THR A 38 -18.44 -2.02 4.23
C THR A 38 -17.19 -1.54 3.49
N PHE A 39 -16.05 -1.41 4.18
CA PHE A 39 -14.73 -0.99 3.68
C PHE A 39 -14.66 0.41 3.02
N SER A 40 -15.79 1.05 2.72
CA SER A 40 -15.89 2.44 2.29
C SER A 40 -17.23 3.05 2.71
N ALA A 41 -17.25 4.37 2.88
CA ALA A 41 -18.48 5.12 3.14
C ALA A 41 -19.43 5.11 1.93
N GLU A 42 -18.89 5.11 0.71
CA GLU A 42 -19.69 5.05 -0.52
C GLU A 42 -20.49 3.75 -0.61
N THR A 43 -19.87 2.60 -0.30
CA THR A 43 -20.57 1.31 -0.26
C THR A 43 -21.70 1.31 0.79
N ARG A 44 -21.45 1.87 1.98
CA ARG A 44 -22.48 1.98 3.04
C ARG A 44 -23.66 2.82 2.58
N ASN A 45 -23.40 4.01 2.03
CA ASN A 45 -24.44 4.89 1.50
C ASN A 45 -25.24 4.20 0.37
N GLY A 46 -24.59 3.38 -0.44
CA GLY A 46 -25.24 2.57 -1.47
C GLY A 46 -26.25 1.59 -0.89
N PHE A 47 -25.90 0.88 0.19
CA PHE A 47 -26.83 -0.01 0.90
C PHE A 47 -27.96 0.77 1.56
N GLU A 48 -27.67 1.83 2.31
CA GLU A 48 -28.68 2.66 2.98
C GLU A 48 -29.69 3.24 1.99
N HIS A 49 -29.20 3.73 0.84
CA HIS A 49 -30.06 4.19 -0.24
C HIS A 49 -31.00 3.08 -0.73
N THR A 50 -30.49 1.87 -1.00
CA THR A 50 -31.32 0.75 -1.44
C THR A 50 -32.31 0.27 -0.40
N LEU A 51 -31.91 0.14 0.88
CA LEU A 51 -32.84 -0.14 1.98
C LEU A 51 -33.93 0.93 2.09
N GLY A 52 -33.63 2.17 1.73
CA GLY A 52 -34.54 3.29 1.69
C GLY A 52 -35.75 3.10 0.77
N TRP A 53 -35.54 2.61 -0.46
CA TRP A 53 -36.57 2.53 -1.50
C TRP A 53 -37.06 1.11 -1.84
N LEU A 54 -36.34 0.06 -1.42
CA LEU A 54 -36.72 -1.31 -1.75
C LEU A 54 -38.07 -1.69 -1.11
N ASN A 55 -38.97 -2.24 -1.92
CA ASN A 55 -40.32 -2.61 -1.49
C ASN A 55 -40.63 -4.07 -1.87
N GLN A 56 -41.39 -4.30 -2.94
CA GLN A 56 -41.70 -5.65 -3.41
C GLN A 56 -40.75 -6.03 -4.56
N TRP A 57 -40.30 -7.28 -4.57
CA TRP A 57 -39.47 -7.84 -5.64
C TRP A 57 -40.13 -9.06 -6.26
N ALA A 58 -40.40 -9.01 -7.57
CA ALA A 58 -41.02 -10.10 -8.32
C ALA A 58 -40.03 -11.28 -8.46
N CYS A 59 -40.21 -12.32 -7.65
CA CYS A 59 -39.27 -13.44 -7.53
C CYS A 59 -39.60 -14.65 -8.40
N SER A 60 -40.77 -14.68 -9.05
CA SER A 60 -41.16 -15.78 -9.95
C SER A 60 -40.92 -15.47 -11.44
N ARG A 61 -40.73 -16.50 -12.27
CA ARG A 61 -40.68 -16.43 -13.74
C ARG A 61 -41.38 -17.64 -14.35
N SER A 62 -41.99 -17.49 -15.53
CA SER A 62 -42.63 -18.59 -16.27
C SER A 62 -41.72 -19.25 -17.31
N PHE A 63 -40.54 -18.69 -17.58
CA PHE A 63 -39.60 -19.17 -18.58
C PHE A 63 -38.15 -18.95 -18.13
N GLY A 64 -37.28 -19.91 -18.45
CA GLY A 64 -35.86 -19.88 -18.13
C GLY A 64 -35.36 -21.18 -17.50
N LEU A 65 -34.17 -21.12 -16.91
CA LEU A 65 -33.62 -22.17 -16.06
C LEU A 65 -33.69 -21.71 -14.60
N GLY A 66 -33.80 -22.65 -13.67
CA GLY A 66 -33.83 -22.38 -12.24
C GLY A 66 -34.58 -23.46 -11.46
N THR A 67 -34.78 -23.22 -10.17
CA THR A 67 -35.54 -24.09 -9.27
C THR A 67 -37.03 -23.74 -9.36
N ARG A 68 -37.92 -24.74 -9.39
CA ARG A 68 -39.37 -24.52 -9.36
C ARG A 68 -39.83 -24.10 -7.95
N ILE A 69 -40.86 -23.25 -7.87
CA ILE A 69 -41.47 -22.91 -6.58
C ILE A 69 -42.21 -24.16 -6.06
N PRO A 70 -41.91 -24.65 -4.85
CA PRO A 70 -42.34 -25.98 -4.42
C PRO A 70 -43.85 -26.11 -4.19
N TRP A 71 -44.57 -25.01 -3.97
CA TRP A 71 -46.04 -24.98 -3.86
C TRP A 71 -46.74 -24.54 -5.14
N ASP A 72 -46.00 -24.10 -6.17
CA ASP A 72 -46.56 -23.63 -7.44
C ASP A 72 -45.54 -23.85 -8.57
N GLU A 73 -45.43 -25.11 -9.00
CA GLU A 73 -44.41 -25.56 -9.95
C GLU A 73 -44.54 -24.94 -11.35
N GLN A 74 -45.61 -24.19 -11.65
CA GLN A 74 -45.74 -23.42 -12.89
C GLN A 74 -44.65 -22.33 -12.98
N PHE A 75 -44.17 -21.87 -11.84
CA PHE A 75 -43.17 -20.81 -11.75
C PHE A 75 -41.79 -21.33 -11.34
N LEU A 76 -40.77 -20.69 -11.91
CA LEU A 76 -39.37 -20.79 -11.49
C LEU A 76 -39.00 -19.61 -10.59
N VAL A 77 -38.08 -19.83 -9.66
CA VAL A 77 -37.43 -18.77 -8.89
C VAL A 77 -36.44 -18.03 -9.79
N GLU A 78 -36.43 -16.70 -9.75
CA GLU A 78 -35.51 -15.89 -10.53
C GLU A 78 -34.12 -15.78 -9.88
N SER A 79 -33.11 -15.53 -10.71
CA SER A 79 -31.67 -15.61 -10.37
C SER A 79 -31.20 -14.71 -9.21
N LEU A 80 -31.84 -13.58 -8.93
CA LEU A 80 -31.46 -12.71 -7.81
C LEU A 80 -32.13 -13.13 -6.49
N SER A 81 -33.11 -14.03 -6.55
CA SER A 81 -33.87 -14.52 -5.40
C SER A 81 -33.36 -15.86 -4.89
N ASP A 82 -32.86 -16.75 -5.76
CA ASP A 82 -32.24 -18.03 -5.37
C ASP A 82 -30.75 -17.90 -4.99
N SER A 83 -30.16 -16.73 -5.16
CA SER A 83 -28.73 -16.46 -4.93
C SER A 83 -28.43 -15.74 -3.61
N THR A 84 -29.32 -15.76 -2.63
CA THR A 84 -29.19 -14.89 -1.43
C THR A 84 -28.61 -15.56 -0.18
N LEU A 85 -28.66 -16.90 -0.10
CA LEU A 85 -28.23 -17.69 1.09
C LEU A 85 -27.32 -18.87 0.76
N TYR A 86 -26.95 -19.05 -0.51
CA TYR A 86 -26.19 -20.21 -0.98
C TYR A 86 -24.78 -20.32 -0.36
N MET A 87 -24.28 -19.27 0.30
CA MET A 87 -23.03 -19.33 1.06
C MET A 87 -23.13 -20.31 2.23
N ALA A 88 -24.31 -20.47 2.85
CA ALA A 88 -24.54 -21.50 3.86
C ALA A 88 -24.42 -22.90 3.24
N TYR A 89 -24.91 -23.09 2.01
CA TYR A 89 -24.78 -24.35 1.28
C TYR A 89 -23.31 -24.74 1.04
N TYR A 90 -22.41 -23.78 0.81
CA TYR A 90 -20.98 -24.08 0.64
C TYR A 90 -20.37 -24.85 1.82
N THR A 91 -20.82 -24.57 3.05
CA THR A 91 -20.29 -25.20 4.26
C THR A 91 -20.48 -26.72 4.26
N ILE A 92 -21.55 -27.22 3.62
CA ILE A 92 -21.87 -28.65 3.61
C ILE A 92 -21.86 -29.28 2.20
N ALA A 93 -21.66 -28.49 1.14
CA ALA A 93 -21.69 -28.97 -0.24
C ALA A 93 -20.71 -30.13 -0.48
N HIS A 94 -19.54 -30.09 0.17
CA HIS A 94 -18.54 -31.15 0.08
C HIS A 94 -18.99 -32.49 0.70
N LEU A 95 -19.93 -32.46 1.66
CA LEU A 95 -20.55 -33.66 2.27
C LEU A 95 -21.70 -34.21 1.42
N LEU A 96 -22.35 -33.34 0.63
CA LEU A 96 -23.51 -33.69 -0.20
C LEU A 96 -23.13 -34.12 -1.62
N GLN A 97 -22.17 -33.43 -2.24
CA GLN A 97 -21.83 -33.60 -3.66
C GLN A 97 -20.49 -34.30 -3.87
N ASN A 98 -19.65 -34.42 -2.84
CA ASN A 98 -18.30 -34.98 -2.91
C ASN A 98 -17.44 -34.41 -4.08
N GLY A 99 -17.60 -33.12 -4.37
CA GLY A 99 -16.89 -32.44 -5.46
C GLY A 99 -17.48 -32.62 -6.87
N ASN A 100 -18.54 -33.40 -7.04
CA ASN A 100 -19.26 -33.50 -8.31
C ASN A 100 -20.14 -32.25 -8.51
N MET A 101 -19.72 -31.38 -9.44
CA MET A 101 -20.38 -30.09 -9.72
C MET A 101 -21.88 -30.22 -10.06
N TYR A 102 -22.30 -31.34 -10.65
CA TYR A 102 -23.69 -31.56 -11.06
C TYR A 102 -24.50 -32.35 -10.02
N GLY A 103 -23.88 -32.85 -8.95
CA GLY A 103 -24.55 -33.68 -7.95
C GLY A 103 -25.11 -35.00 -8.48
N ASN A 104 -24.61 -35.48 -9.64
CA ASN A 104 -25.15 -36.68 -10.30
C ASN A 104 -24.66 -37.99 -9.64
N GLU A 105 -23.57 -37.93 -8.89
CA GLU A 105 -23.08 -39.05 -8.09
C GLU A 105 -23.75 -39.02 -6.72
N VAL A 106 -24.46 -40.09 -6.39
CA VAL A 106 -25.12 -40.23 -5.09
C VAL A 106 -24.02 -40.36 -4.02
N ALA A 107 -23.84 -39.30 -3.22
CA ALA A 107 -23.03 -39.33 -2.02
C ALA A 107 -23.73 -40.16 -0.92
N SER A 108 -23.30 -40.02 0.34
CA SER A 108 -23.93 -40.73 1.46
C SER A 108 -25.36 -40.26 1.80
N ILE A 109 -25.85 -39.19 1.17
CA ILE A 109 -27.19 -38.61 1.35
C ILE A 109 -27.84 -38.46 -0.03
N ARG A 110 -29.05 -38.98 -0.22
CA ARG A 110 -29.83 -38.76 -1.44
C ARG A 110 -30.51 -37.37 -1.40
N PRO A 111 -30.67 -36.68 -2.55
CA PRO A 111 -31.32 -35.37 -2.59
C PRO A 111 -32.68 -35.32 -1.88
N GLU A 112 -33.50 -36.37 -2.03
CA GLU A 112 -34.85 -36.44 -1.45
C GLU A 112 -34.85 -36.60 0.08
N GLN A 113 -33.71 -36.94 0.69
CA GLN A 113 -33.57 -37.02 2.14
C GLN A 113 -33.34 -35.67 2.81
N MET A 114 -33.01 -34.63 2.03
CA MET A 114 -32.80 -33.26 2.52
C MET A 114 -34.13 -32.51 2.60
N THR A 115 -34.96 -32.91 3.57
CA THR A 115 -36.26 -32.28 3.86
C THR A 115 -36.11 -30.97 4.64
N ASP A 116 -37.19 -30.21 4.76
CA ASP A 116 -37.23 -28.96 5.54
C ASP A 116 -36.74 -29.15 6.98
N ASP A 117 -37.18 -30.22 7.67
CA ASP A 117 -36.70 -30.55 9.03
C ASP A 117 -35.18 -30.78 9.09
N VAL A 118 -34.60 -31.37 8.03
CA VAL A 118 -33.14 -31.58 7.95
C VAL A 118 -32.42 -30.25 7.76
N TRP A 119 -32.93 -29.38 6.88
CA TRP A 119 -32.38 -28.04 6.67
C TRP A 119 -32.49 -27.18 7.93
N GLU A 120 -33.62 -27.23 8.63
CA GLU A 120 -33.86 -26.49 9.86
C GLU A 120 -32.92 -26.96 10.98
N TYR A 121 -32.69 -28.26 11.11
CA TYR A 121 -31.73 -28.81 12.08
C TYR A 121 -30.29 -28.32 11.82
N VAL A 122 -29.87 -28.32 10.54
CA VAL A 122 -28.50 -27.98 10.15
C VAL A 122 -28.23 -26.48 10.27
N PHE A 123 -29.15 -25.62 9.84
CA PHE A 123 -28.89 -24.17 9.72
C PHE A 123 -29.61 -23.29 10.74
N CYS A 124 -30.79 -23.72 11.23
CA CYS A 124 -31.69 -22.86 12.01
C CYS A 124 -31.85 -23.33 13.46
N ASN A 125 -30.96 -24.21 13.94
CA ASN A 125 -31.03 -24.80 15.28
C ASN A 125 -32.36 -25.54 15.57
N GLY A 126 -32.98 -26.10 14.54
CA GLY A 126 -34.16 -26.95 14.66
C GLY A 126 -33.89 -28.24 15.46
N PRO A 127 -34.96 -28.94 15.89
CA PRO A 127 -34.84 -30.22 16.57
C PRO A 127 -34.27 -31.29 15.63
N ALA A 128 -33.73 -32.37 16.21
CA ALA A 128 -33.23 -33.50 15.41
C ALA A 128 -34.35 -34.09 14.53
N PRO A 129 -34.16 -34.18 13.21
CA PRO A 129 -35.22 -34.59 12.28
C PRO A 129 -35.43 -36.10 12.35
N LYS A 130 -36.66 -36.55 12.06
CA LYS A 130 -36.93 -37.97 11.79
C LYS A 130 -36.46 -38.29 10.38
N SER A 131 -35.22 -38.74 10.24
CA SER A 131 -34.59 -39.01 8.95
C SER A 131 -33.77 -40.31 8.97
N ASP A 132 -33.62 -40.93 7.80
CA ASP A 132 -32.73 -42.07 7.58
C ASP A 132 -31.25 -41.65 7.45
N ILE A 133 -30.96 -40.34 7.49
CA ILE A 133 -29.58 -39.84 7.49
C ILE A 133 -28.93 -40.19 8.84
N PRO A 134 -27.72 -40.79 8.86
CA PRO A 134 -27.04 -41.11 10.10
C PRO A 134 -26.89 -39.88 11.02
N PRO A 135 -27.22 -39.98 12.33
CA PRO A 135 -27.10 -38.84 13.25
C PRO A 135 -25.71 -38.20 13.30
N ALA A 136 -24.66 -39.01 13.15
CA ALA A 136 -23.28 -38.52 13.08
C ALA A 136 -23.05 -37.61 11.85
N LEU A 137 -23.69 -37.91 10.71
CA LEU A 137 -23.56 -37.12 9.50
C LEU A 137 -24.39 -35.83 9.58
N LEU A 138 -25.59 -35.89 10.16
CA LEU A 138 -26.38 -34.70 10.51
C LEU A 138 -25.60 -33.76 11.44
N GLY A 139 -25.01 -34.33 12.52
CA GLY A 139 -24.17 -33.59 13.45
C GLY A 139 -22.95 -32.96 12.77
N LYS A 140 -22.30 -33.67 11.84
CA LYS A 140 -21.18 -33.16 11.06
C LYS A 140 -21.59 -31.99 10.16
N MET A 141 -22.71 -32.08 9.43
CA MET A 141 -23.20 -30.98 8.59
C MET A 141 -23.47 -29.72 9.42
N LYS A 142 -24.13 -29.88 10.58
CA LYS A 142 -24.36 -28.77 11.50
C LYS A 142 -23.04 -28.18 12.01
N GLN A 143 -22.08 -29.02 12.40
CA GLN A 143 -20.78 -28.56 12.88
C GLN A 143 -19.99 -27.77 11.82
N GLU A 144 -20.00 -28.21 10.56
CA GLU A 144 -19.35 -27.46 9.46
C GLU A 144 -19.99 -26.09 9.28
N PHE A 145 -21.33 -26.00 9.29
CA PHE A 145 -22.02 -24.72 9.21
C PHE A 145 -21.66 -23.80 10.38
N GLU A 146 -21.84 -24.26 11.62
CA GLU A 146 -21.56 -23.47 12.84
C GLU A 146 -20.09 -23.07 12.98
N TYR A 147 -19.16 -23.81 12.36
CA TYR A 147 -17.73 -23.44 12.35
C TYR A 147 -17.41 -22.35 11.32
N TRP A 148 -17.97 -22.45 10.11
CA TRP A 148 -17.64 -21.56 8.99
C TRP A 148 -18.53 -20.31 8.89
N TYR A 149 -19.69 -20.32 9.54
CA TYR A 149 -20.65 -19.20 9.52
C TYR A 149 -20.58 -18.37 10.80
N PRO A 150 -20.82 -17.05 10.73
CA PRO A 150 -21.14 -16.25 9.55
C PRO A 150 -19.96 -16.10 8.59
N PHE A 151 -20.22 -15.80 7.31
CA PHE A 151 -19.13 -15.49 6.40
C PHE A 151 -18.47 -14.16 6.80
N ASP A 152 -17.14 -14.13 6.80
CA ASP A 152 -16.35 -12.96 7.20
C ASP A 152 -16.43 -11.84 6.16
N ILE A 153 -16.35 -12.19 4.88
CA ILE A 153 -16.30 -11.23 3.79
C ILE A 153 -16.94 -11.77 2.51
N ARG A 154 -17.65 -10.88 1.82
CA ARG A 154 -18.16 -11.12 0.47
C ARG A 154 -17.68 -10.00 -0.47
N VAL A 155 -16.98 -10.39 -1.53
CA VAL A 155 -16.41 -9.45 -2.52
C VAL A 155 -17.30 -9.38 -3.76
N SER A 156 -17.56 -8.18 -4.29
CA SER A 156 -18.40 -8.02 -5.49
C SER A 156 -18.22 -6.67 -6.20
N GLY A 157 -18.72 -6.58 -7.44
CA GLY A 157 -18.86 -5.30 -8.14
C GLY A 157 -19.93 -4.40 -7.51
N LYS A 158 -19.76 -3.09 -7.63
CA LYS A 158 -20.70 -2.08 -7.12
C LYS A 158 -22.12 -2.19 -7.70
N ASP A 159 -22.27 -2.82 -8.85
CA ASP A 159 -23.56 -3.07 -9.50
C ASP A 159 -24.49 -4.01 -8.72
N LEU A 160 -23.93 -4.87 -7.85
CA LEU A 160 -24.74 -5.80 -7.06
C LEU A 160 -25.23 -5.23 -5.73
N ILE A 161 -24.79 -4.02 -5.34
CA ILE A 161 -25.22 -3.37 -4.09
C ILE A 161 -26.74 -3.20 -4.08
N GLN A 162 -27.30 -2.66 -5.16
CA GLN A 162 -28.70 -2.28 -5.24
C GLN A 162 -29.69 -3.45 -5.42
N ASN A 163 -29.17 -4.69 -5.45
CA ASN A 163 -29.95 -5.90 -5.67
C ASN A 163 -29.41 -7.05 -4.79
N HIS A 164 -28.66 -7.98 -5.37
CA HIS A 164 -28.17 -9.21 -4.77
C HIS A 164 -27.55 -9.02 -3.38
N LEU A 165 -26.67 -8.04 -3.17
CA LEU A 165 -26.04 -7.85 -1.86
C LEU A 165 -27.04 -7.35 -0.82
N THR A 166 -27.97 -6.47 -1.19
CA THR A 166 -29.04 -6.04 -0.30
C THR A 166 -30.01 -7.19 -0.01
N PHE A 167 -30.36 -7.99 -1.03
CA PHE A 167 -31.21 -9.18 -0.87
C PHE A 167 -30.55 -10.22 0.03
N CYS A 168 -29.23 -10.37 -0.05
CA CYS A 168 -28.44 -11.20 0.85
C CYS A 168 -28.67 -10.78 2.32
N ILE A 169 -28.55 -9.48 2.64
CA ILE A 169 -28.82 -8.97 4.00
C ILE A 169 -30.25 -9.30 4.45
N TYR A 170 -31.25 -9.03 3.61
CA TYR A 170 -32.64 -9.33 3.94
C TYR A 170 -32.84 -10.83 4.22
N ASN A 171 -32.41 -11.72 3.33
CA ASN A 171 -32.66 -13.15 3.50
C ASN A 171 -31.91 -13.74 4.70
N HIS A 172 -30.69 -13.29 5.00
CA HIS A 172 -29.98 -13.70 6.22
C HIS A 172 -30.72 -13.27 7.49
N THR A 173 -31.21 -12.03 7.52
CA THR A 173 -31.93 -11.49 8.71
C THR A 173 -33.33 -12.07 8.89
N ALA A 174 -33.92 -12.64 7.84
CA ALA A 174 -35.19 -13.38 7.92
C ALA A 174 -35.00 -14.78 8.49
N LEU A 175 -33.96 -15.50 8.05
CA LEU A 175 -33.85 -16.95 8.27
C LEU A 175 -32.86 -17.32 9.38
N LEU A 176 -31.79 -16.55 9.56
CA LEU A 176 -30.70 -16.90 10.47
C LEU A 176 -30.69 -16.03 11.74
N PRO A 177 -30.20 -16.58 12.87
CA PRO A 177 -30.02 -15.81 14.09
C PRO A 177 -28.92 -14.74 13.90
N GLU A 178 -28.94 -13.71 14.75
CA GLU A 178 -28.08 -12.53 14.61
C GLU A 178 -26.58 -12.83 14.59
N HIS A 179 -26.12 -13.85 15.31
CA HIS A 179 -24.72 -14.27 15.30
C HIS A 179 -24.28 -14.92 13.97
N HIS A 180 -25.23 -15.25 13.07
CA HIS A 180 -24.97 -15.78 11.73
C HIS A 180 -25.22 -14.75 10.62
N TRP A 181 -25.40 -13.48 10.97
CA TRP A 181 -25.54 -12.42 9.98
C TRP A 181 -24.19 -12.05 9.32
N PRO A 182 -24.20 -11.58 8.06
CA PRO A 182 -22.98 -11.20 7.34
C PRO A 182 -22.06 -10.23 8.08
N HIS A 183 -20.74 -10.50 8.09
CA HIS A 183 -19.76 -9.61 8.73
C HIS A 183 -19.26 -8.46 7.83
N GLY A 184 -19.15 -8.67 6.51
CA GLY A 184 -18.61 -7.63 5.63
C GLY A 184 -18.86 -7.82 4.14
N PHE A 185 -19.05 -6.69 3.44
CA PHE A 185 -19.04 -6.63 1.97
C PHE A 185 -17.94 -5.71 1.48
N ARG A 186 -17.07 -6.23 0.61
CA ARG A 186 -16.08 -5.42 -0.11
C ARG A 186 -16.53 -5.21 -1.54
N CYS A 187 -16.89 -3.99 -1.87
CA CYS A 187 -17.28 -3.64 -3.24
C CYS A 187 -16.13 -3.00 -4.01
N ASN A 188 -16.06 -3.27 -5.33
CA ASN A 188 -15.12 -2.68 -6.26
C ASN A 188 -15.82 -2.10 -7.50
N GLY A 189 -15.15 -1.19 -8.20
CA GLY A 189 -15.62 -0.69 -9.50
C GLY A 189 -15.59 -1.73 -10.60
N HIS A 190 -16.08 -1.36 -11.79
CA HIS A 190 -15.99 -2.25 -12.95
C HIS A 190 -14.56 -2.31 -13.47
N LEU A 191 -14.19 -3.45 -14.08
CA LEU A 191 -12.88 -3.60 -14.69
C LEU A 191 -12.89 -2.97 -16.10
N MET A 192 -11.98 -2.03 -16.33
CA MET A 192 -11.60 -1.49 -17.63
C MET A 192 -10.38 -2.24 -18.18
N LEU A 193 -10.19 -2.15 -19.49
CA LEU A 193 -9.08 -2.77 -20.20
C LEU A 193 -8.37 -1.69 -21.02
N ASN A 194 -7.11 -1.40 -20.68
CA ASN A 194 -6.31 -0.30 -21.25
C ASN A 194 -7.07 1.04 -21.26
N SER A 195 -7.69 1.38 -20.13
CA SER A 195 -8.47 2.61 -19.88
C SER A 195 -9.76 2.73 -20.68
N GLU A 196 -10.21 1.65 -21.32
CA GLU A 196 -11.45 1.59 -22.08
C GLU A 196 -12.42 0.55 -21.51
N LYS A 197 -13.72 0.76 -21.74
CA LYS A 197 -14.75 -0.20 -21.32
C LYS A 197 -14.59 -1.51 -22.11
N MET A 198 -14.58 -2.62 -21.39
CA MET A 198 -14.54 -3.94 -22.03
C MET A 198 -15.80 -4.18 -22.85
N SER A 199 -15.63 -4.43 -24.15
CA SER A 199 -16.73 -4.81 -25.04
C SER A 199 -16.26 -5.79 -26.11
N LYS A 200 -17.05 -6.84 -26.31
CA LYS A 200 -16.82 -7.79 -27.40
C LYS A 200 -16.96 -7.14 -28.78
N SER A 201 -17.84 -6.14 -28.92
CA SER A 201 -18.11 -5.49 -30.21
C SER A 201 -16.99 -4.56 -30.67
N THR A 202 -16.24 -3.96 -29.75
CA THR A 202 -15.09 -3.09 -30.07
C THR A 202 -13.78 -3.86 -30.24
N GLY A 203 -13.79 -5.18 -30.00
CA GLY A 203 -12.59 -6.01 -29.95
C GLY A 203 -11.76 -5.83 -28.67
N ASN A 204 -12.11 -4.87 -27.81
CA ASN A 204 -11.46 -4.63 -26.53
C ASN A 204 -12.05 -5.54 -25.44
N PHE A 205 -11.74 -6.83 -25.54
CA PHE A 205 -12.18 -7.85 -24.60
C PHE A 205 -11.09 -8.90 -24.41
N ARG A 206 -10.94 -9.40 -23.18
CA ARG A 206 -10.08 -10.53 -22.85
C ARG A 206 -10.80 -11.47 -21.91
N THR A 207 -10.77 -12.76 -22.23
CA THR A 207 -11.15 -13.80 -21.28
C THR A 207 -10.02 -14.09 -20.30
N LEU A 208 -10.34 -14.66 -19.14
CA LEU A 208 -9.33 -15.11 -18.16
C LEU A 208 -8.30 -16.05 -18.80
N ARG A 209 -8.77 -17.02 -19.62
CA ARG A 209 -7.88 -17.98 -20.29
C ARG A 209 -6.89 -17.27 -21.21
N GLN A 210 -7.36 -16.36 -22.05
CA GLN A 210 -6.50 -15.59 -22.95
C GLN A 210 -5.48 -14.76 -22.17
N ALA A 211 -5.89 -14.10 -21.08
CA ALA A 211 -4.95 -13.33 -20.25
C ALA A 211 -3.87 -14.22 -19.62
N ILE A 212 -4.22 -15.41 -19.12
CA ILE A 212 -3.25 -16.37 -18.56
C ILE A 212 -2.31 -16.90 -19.64
N GLU A 213 -2.81 -17.23 -20.83
CA GLU A 213 -2.00 -17.72 -21.95
C GLU A 213 -1.03 -16.63 -22.46
N GLU A 214 -1.47 -15.37 -22.48
CA GLU A 214 -0.68 -14.23 -22.97
C GLU A 214 0.37 -13.77 -21.95
N PHE A 215 0.00 -13.68 -20.66
CA PHE A 215 0.85 -13.06 -19.63
C PHE A 215 1.37 -14.01 -18.55
N SER A 216 0.91 -15.26 -18.50
CA SER A 216 0.97 -16.15 -17.32
C SER A 216 -0.02 -15.80 -16.20
N SER A 217 -0.26 -16.77 -15.32
CA SER A 217 -1.15 -16.58 -14.16
C SER A 217 -0.62 -15.50 -13.20
N ASP A 218 0.67 -15.52 -12.88
CA ASP A 218 1.24 -14.61 -11.89
C ASP A 218 1.33 -13.18 -12.40
N ALA A 219 1.71 -12.95 -13.65
CA ALA A 219 1.75 -11.59 -14.18
C ALA A 219 0.33 -11.01 -14.37
N THR A 220 -0.66 -11.85 -14.72
CA THR A 220 -2.07 -11.44 -14.75
C THR A 220 -2.55 -11.04 -13.35
N ARG A 221 -2.27 -11.86 -12.32
CA ARG A 221 -2.61 -11.54 -10.92
C ARG A 221 -1.89 -10.29 -10.42
N PHE A 222 -0.62 -10.11 -10.80
CA PHE A 222 0.16 -8.92 -10.50
C PHE A 222 -0.51 -7.65 -11.06
N ALA A 223 -0.87 -7.67 -12.35
CA ALA A 223 -1.55 -6.54 -12.98
C ALA A 223 -2.97 -6.31 -12.42
N LEU A 224 -3.68 -7.36 -12.02
CA LEU A 224 -4.97 -7.24 -11.33
C LEU A 224 -4.84 -6.61 -9.94
N ALA A 225 -3.78 -6.92 -9.19
CA ALA A 225 -3.50 -6.28 -7.91
C ALA A 225 -3.16 -4.79 -8.07
N ASP A 226 -2.50 -4.38 -9.17
CA ASP A 226 -2.23 -2.97 -9.48
C ASP A 226 -3.42 -2.22 -10.09
N ALA A 227 -4.46 -2.92 -10.55
CA ALA A 227 -5.53 -2.34 -11.35
C ALA A 227 -6.39 -1.31 -10.60
N GLY A 228 -6.57 -1.49 -9.29
CA GLY A 228 -7.33 -0.56 -8.44
C GLY A 228 -8.02 -1.27 -7.27
N ASP A 229 -8.00 -0.61 -6.12
CA ASP A 229 -8.52 -1.17 -4.87
C ASP A 229 -9.92 -0.64 -4.50
N GLY A 230 -10.43 0.42 -5.14
CA GLY A 230 -11.61 1.18 -4.70
C GLY A 230 -12.93 0.89 -5.41
N MET A 231 -13.90 1.78 -5.17
CA MET A 231 -15.20 1.84 -5.86
C MET A 231 -15.10 2.45 -7.27
N ASP A 232 -14.03 3.20 -7.52
CA ASP A 232 -13.64 3.64 -8.85
C ASP A 232 -13.37 2.44 -9.75
N ASP A 233 -13.64 2.60 -11.05
CA ASP A 233 -13.41 1.54 -12.03
C ASP A 233 -11.91 1.21 -12.10
N ALA A 234 -11.58 -0.05 -11.83
CA ALA A 234 -10.22 -0.57 -11.89
C ALA A 234 -9.76 -0.70 -13.34
N ASN A 235 -8.45 -0.65 -13.59
CA ASN A 235 -7.91 -0.68 -14.95
C ASN A 235 -6.85 -1.76 -15.13
N PHE A 236 -7.16 -2.78 -15.92
CA PHE A 236 -6.17 -3.78 -16.33
C PHE A 236 -5.38 -3.24 -17.53
N VAL A 237 -4.08 -3.00 -17.34
CA VAL A 237 -3.20 -2.46 -18.38
C VAL A 237 -2.21 -3.53 -18.85
N PHE A 238 -2.18 -3.80 -20.16
CA PHE A 238 -1.27 -4.81 -20.74
C PHE A 238 0.20 -4.46 -20.55
N GLU A 239 0.55 -3.17 -20.55
CA GLU A 239 1.91 -2.71 -20.28
C GLU A 239 2.37 -3.11 -18.87
N THR A 240 1.48 -2.99 -17.87
CA THR A 240 1.76 -3.46 -16.50
C THR A 240 1.95 -4.97 -16.45
N ALA A 241 1.10 -5.74 -17.13
CA ALA A 241 1.22 -7.21 -17.17
C ALA A 241 2.55 -7.65 -17.84
N ASN A 242 2.90 -7.05 -18.98
CA ASN A 242 4.19 -7.30 -19.65
C ASN A 242 5.38 -6.87 -18.78
N ALA A 243 5.29 -5.72 -18.12
CA ALA A 243 6.31 -5.25 -17.20
C ALA A 243 6.47 -6.20 -16.00
N ALA A 244 5.39 -6.80 -15.51
CA ALA A 244 5.41 -7.80 -14.44
C ALA A 244 6.16 -9.07 -14.87
N ILE A 245 5.96 -9.57 -16.09
CA ILE A 245 6.73 -10.73 -16.63
C ILE A 245 8.23 -10.44 -16.60
N LEU A 246 8.62 -9.27 -17.13
CA LEU A 246 10.02 -8.86 -17.18
C LEU A 246 10.60 -8.69 -15.78
N ARG A 247 9.82 -8.11 -14.86
CA ARG A 247 10.26 -7.86 -13.48
C ARG A 247 10.44 -9.16 -12.71
N LEU A 248 9.44 -10.04 -12.71
CA LEU A 248 9.53 -11.34 -12.03
C LEU A 248 10.69 -12.19 -12.59
N THR A 249 10.86 -12.24 -13.92
CA THR A 249 11.97 -12.99 -14.53
C THR A 249 13.34 -12.40 -14.18
N LYS A 250 13.49 -11.06 -14.20
CA LYS A 250 14.74 -10.39 -13.79
C LYS A 250 15.06 -10.62 -12.33
N GLU A 251 14.05 -10.66 -11.46
CA GLU A 251 14.22 -10.91 -10.04
C GLU A 251 14.65 -12.36 -9.78
N ILE A 252 14.11 -13.35 -10.50
CA ILE A 252 14.62 -14.74 -10.46
C ILE A 252 16.10 -14.76 -10.85
N ALA A 253 16.45 -14.18 -12.01
CA ALA A 253 17.83 -14.18 -12.49
C ALA A 253 18.77 -13.49 -11.50
N TRP A 254 18.36 -12.35 -10.92
CA TRP A 254 19.14 -11.65 -9.90
C TRP A 254 19.36 -12.50 -8.65
N MET A 255 18.34 -13.20 -8.15
CA MET A 255 18.48 -14.08 -6.99
C MET A 255 19.39 -15.28 -7.30
N GLU A 256 19.29 -15.86 -8.48
CA GLU A 256 20.18 -16.94 -8.93
C GLU A 256 21.64 -16.48 -9.02
N GLU A 257 21.89 -15.29 -9.59
CA GLU A 257 23.23 -14.68 -9.68
C GLU A 257 23.81 -14.41 -8.29
N VAL A 258 23.01 -13.89 -7.36
CA VAL A 258 23.42 -13.63 -5.97
C VAL A 258 23.78 -14.91 -5.24
N VAL A 259 22.96 -15.97 -5.41
CA VAL A 259 23.25 -17.29 -4.81
C VAL A 259 24.53 -17.88 -5.41
N ALA A 260 24.72 -17.76 -6.72
CA ALA A 260 25.94 -18.25 -7.38
C ALA A 260 27.20 -17.45 -6.96
N ALA A 261 27.05 -16.16 -6.67
CA ALA A 261 28.12 -15.26 -6.25
C ALA A 261 28.21 -15.09 -4.72
N GLU A 262 27.70 -16.04 -3.93
CA GLU A 262 27.66 -15.96 -2.46
C GLU A 262 29.03 -15.61 -1.84
N SER A 263 30.12 -16.16 -2.41
CA SER A 263 31.49 -15.91 -1.94
C SER A 263 31.97 -14.47 -2.10
N SER A 264 31.31 -13.66 -2.93
CA SER A 264 31.61 -12.23 -3.12
C SER A 264 30.90 -11.33 -2.10
N LEU A 265 29.99 -11.89 -1.30
CA LEU A 265 29.24 -11.15 -0.29
C LEU A 265 30.02 -11.06 1.03
N ARG A 266 29.79 -9.97 1.75
CA ARG A 266 30.41 -9.77 3.05
C ARG A 266 29.80 -10.72 4.08
N VAL A 267 30.67 -11.45 4.77
CA VAL A 267 30.33 -12.39 5.84
C VAL A 267 30.47 -11.72 7.21
N GLY A 268 29.66 -12.15 8.18
CA GLY A 268 29.64 -11.63 9.55
C GLY A 268 28.38 -10.83 9.83
N PRO A 269 28.20 -10.35 11.07
CA PRO A 269 27.00 -9.63 11.47
C PRO A 269 26.85 -8.31 10.68
N PRO A 270 25.61 -7.93 10.33
CA PRO A 270 25.32 -6.62 9.74
C PRO A 270 25.71 -5.52 10.73
N SER A 271 26.56 -4.58 10.30
CA SER A 271 27.18 -3.59 11.19
C SER A 271 27.25 -2.19 10.61
N THR A 272 27.23 -2.04 9.29
CA THR A 272 27.37 -0.74 8.62
C THR A 272 26.10 0.10 8.72
N TYR A 273 26.21 1.41 8.51
CA TYR A 273 25.04 2.29 8.40
C TYR A 273 24.02 1.77 7.38
N ALA A 274 24.49 1.40 6.19
CA ALA A 274 23.68 0.85 5.12
C ALA A 274 22.96 -0.44 5.54
N ASP A 275 23.62 -1.31 6.31
CA ASP A 275 23.00 -2.53 6.85
C ASP A 275 21.82 -2.20 7.77
N ARG A 276 22.00 -1.23 8.69
CA ARG A 276 20.95 -0.81 9.63
C ARG A 276 19.76 -0.18 8.92
N VAL A 277 20.02 0.66 7.92
CA VAL A 277 18.99 1.26 7.07
C VAL A 277 18.21 0.16 6.33
N PHE A 278 18.89 -0.79 5.71
CA PHE A 278 18.24 -1.83 4.91
C PHE A 278 17.37 -2.77 5.77
N VAL A 279 17.85 -3.14 6.96
CA VAL A 279 17.02 -3.87 7.94
C VAL A 279 15.77 -3.09 8.31
N ASN A 280 15.92 -1.78 8.55
CA ASN A 280 14.80 -0.92 8.88
C ASN A 280 13.76 -0.84 7.74
N GLU A 281 14.21 -0.66 6.48
CA GLU A 281 13.31 -0.63 5.33
C GLU A 281 12.61 -1.97 5.10
N MET A 282 13.26 -3.12 5.37
CA MET A 282 12.58 -4.42 5.36
C MET A 282 11.48 -4.49 6.43
N ASN A 283 11.76 -4.03 7.66
CA ASN A 283 10.76 -4.01 8.73
C ASN A 283 9.57 -3.10 8.39
N ILE A 284 9.83 -1.94 7.78
CA ILE A 284 8.81 -1.01 7.29
C ILE A 284 7.96 -1.69 6.21
N ALA A 285 8.58 -2.30 5.20
CA ALA A 285 7.88 -2.97 4.12
C ALA A 285 6.93 -4.05 4.68
N VAL A 286 7.41 -4.91 5.59
CA VAL A 286 6.57 -5.94 6.23
C VAL A 286 5.35 -5.33 6.92
N LYS A 287 5.52 -4.24 7.68
CA LYS A 287 4.43 -3.61 8.43
C LYS A 287 3.43 -2.85 7.56
N GLU A 288 3.91 -2.11 6.56
CA GLU A 288 3.02 -1.41 5.63
C GLU A 288 2.28 -2.40 4.72
N THR A 289 2.93 -3.48 4.26
CA THR A 289 2.26 -4.51 3.48
C THR A 289 1.21 -5.27 4.29
N GLU A 290 1.49 -5.58 5.56
CA GLU A 290 0.53 -6.21 6.49
C GLU A 290 -0.72 -5.33 6.65
N LYS A 291 -0.51 -4.03 6.90
CA LYS A 291 -1.59 -3.03 6.99
C LYS A 291 -2.41 -2.97 5.71
N SER A 292 -1.77 -2.94 4.54
CA SER A 292 -2.45 -2.86 3.25
C SER A 292 -3.24 -4.13 2.93
N TYR A 293 -2.71 -5.33 3.19
CA TYR A 293 -3.48 -6.56 3.03
C TYR A 293 -4.69 -6.63 3.97
N ASN A 294 -4.52 -6.26 5.24
CA ASN A 294 -5.64 -6.22 6.20
C ASN A 294 -6.73 -5.21 5.78
N ALA A 295 -6.35 -4.13 5.10
CA ALA A 295 -7.26 -3.12 4.57
C ALA A 295 -7.82 -3.47 3.17
N PHE A 296 -7.44 -4.61 2.57
CA PHE A 296 -7.78 -4.97 1.19
C PHE A 296 -7.34 -3.90 0.16
N MET A 297 -6.17 -3.30 0.38
CA MET A 297 -5.48 -2.40 -0.54
C MET A 297 -4.34 -3.15 -1.23
N PHE A 298 -4.67 -3.93 -2.25
CA PHE A 298 -3.73 -4.84 -2.91
C PHE A 298 -2.68 -4.10 -3.75
N ARG A 299 -3.03 -2.93 -4.31
CA ARG A 299 -2.08 -2.07 -5.00
C ARG A 299 -1.04 -1.51 -4.05
N ASP A 300 -1.46 -1.07 -2.87
CA ASP A 300 -0.54 -0.56 -1.84
C ASP A 300 0.29 -1.68 -1.20
N ALA A 301 -0.28 -2.88 -1.06
CA ALA A 301 0.46 -4.07 -0.63
C ALA A 301 1.54 -4.43 -1.65
N LEU A 302 1.22 -4.38 -2.95
CA LEU A 302 2.19 -4.60 -4.02
C LEU A 302 3.27 -3.51 -4.06
N LYS A 303 2.88 -2.24 -3.86
CA LYS A 303 3.82 -1.12 -3.76
C LYS A 303 4.83 -1.33 -2.64
N SER A 304 4.36 -1.55 -1.41
CA SER A 304 5.23 -1.69 -0.24
C SER A 304 6.03 -3.00 -0.23
N GLY A 305 5.37 -4.12 -0.52
CA GLY A 305 5.94 -5.46 -0.37
C GLY A 305 6.80 -5.92 -1.53
N PHE A 306 6.75 -5.22 -2.66
CA PHE A 306 7.52 -5.56 -3.85
C PHE A 306 8.34 -4.39 -4.39
N TYR A 307 7.69 -3.29 -4.81
CA TYR A 307 8.37 -2.17 -5.45
C TYR A 307 9.29 -1.39 -4.50
N ASP A 308 8.77 -0.90 -3.38
CA ASP A 308 9.54 -0.12 -2.40
C ASP A 308 10.65 -0.99 -1.79
N LEU A 309 10.37 -2.27 -1.57
CA LEU A 309 11.34 -3.24 -1.06
C LEU A 309 12.49 -3.46 -2.06
N GLN A 310 12.22 -3.55 -3.37
CA GLN A 310 13.25 -3.59 -4.42
C GLN A 310 14.08 -2.30 -4.47
N LEU A 311 13.44 -1.14 -4.34
CA LEU A 311 14.13 0.15 -4.28
C LEU A 311 15.09 0.21 -3.08
N ALA A 312 14.65 -0.25 -1.91
CA ALA A 312 15.49 -0.32 -0.72
C ALA A 312 16.71 -1.24 -0.92
N ARG A 313 16.54 -2.38 -1.61
CA ARG A 313 17.67 -3.26 -1.99
C ARG A 313 18.64 -2.54 -2.94
N ASP A 314 18.13 -1.90 -3.98
CA ASP A 314 18.97 -1.25 -4.98
C ASP A 314 19.76 -0.09 -4.37
N GLU A 315 19.15 0.66 -3.45
CA GLU A 315 19.81 1.69 -2.64
C GLU A 315 20.85 1.07 -1.70
N TYR A 316 20.54 -0.04 -1.03
CA TYR A 316 21.48 -0.74 -0.17
C TYR A 316 22.72 -1.22 -0.95
N ARG A 317 22.51 -1.81 -2.13
CA ARG A 317 23.59 -2.22 -3.04
C ARG A 317 24.45 -1.03 -3.44
N LEU A 318 23.82 0.08 -3.83
CA LEU A 318 24.53 1.30 -4.19
C LEU A 318 25.32 1.86 -3.00
N SER A 319 24.78 1.77 -1.79
CA SER A 319 25.38 2.30 -0.56
C SER A 319 26.61 1.52 -0.14
N CYS A 320 26.55 0.18 -0.19
CA CYS A 320 27.67 -0.70 0.14
C CYS A 320 28.89 -0.52 -0.79
N GLY A 321 28.65 -0.35 -2.09
CA GLY A 321 29.71 -0.25 -3.10
C GLY A 321 30.76 -1.36 -3.00
N ALA A 322 32.05 -0.99 -2.99
CA ALA A 322 33.15 -1.96 -2.99
C ALA A 322 33.21 -2.86 -1.74
N ALA A 323 32.63 -2.44 -0.61
CA ALA A 323 32.56 -3.26 0.59
C ALA A 323 31.61 -4.46 0.44
N GLY A 324 30.73 -4.43 -0.57
CA GLY A 324 29.78 -5.49 -0.84
C GLY A 324 28.61 -5.54 0.14
N MET A 325 27.51 -6.16 -0.31
CA MET A 325 26.33 -6.40 0.51
C MET A 325 26.60 -7.50 1.54
N ASN A 326 25.93 -7.44 2.68
CA ASN A 326 25.96 -8.49 3.70
C ASN A 326 25.15 -9.71 3.24
N ARG A 327 25.76 -10.89 3.33
CA ARG A 327 25.15 -12.16 2.90
C ARG A 327 23.82 -12.45 3.60
N ASP A 328 23.78 -12.37 4.93
CA ASP A 328 22.59 -12.75 5.69
C ASP A 328 21.43 -11.77 5.47
N LEU A 329 21.73 -10.48 5.29
CA LEU A 329 20.71 -9.48 4.94
C LEU A 329 20.11 -9.71 3.56
N VAL A 330 20.94 -10.08 2.57
CA VAL A 330 20.44 -10.37 1.22
C VAL A 330 19.56 -11.62 1.23
N TRP A 331 19.91 -12.66 1.98
CA TRP A 331 19.05 -13.84 2.17
C TRP A 331 17.74 -13.50 2.89
N ARG A 332 17.81 -12.68 3.96
CA ARG A 332 16.61 -12.19 4.66
C ARG A 332 15.70 -11.41 3.71
N PHE A 333 16.26 -10.53 2.88
CA PHE A 333 15.50 -9.79 1.86
C PHE A 333 14.79 -10.74 0.89
N MET A 334 15.50 -11.72 0.32
CA MET A 334 14.89 -12.67 -0.62
C MET A 334 13.75 -13.45 0.05
N GLU A 335 13.93 -13.90 1.29
CA GLU A 335 12.88 -14.60 2.03
C GLU A 335 11.67 -13.70 2.32
N VAL A 336 11.90 -12.47 2.80
CA VAL A 336 10.84 -11.49 3.10
C VAL A 336 10.07 -11.14 1.82
N GLN A 337 10.74 -10.76 0.75
CA GLN A 337 10.08 -10.41 -0.52
C GLN A 337 9.28 -11.59 -1.07
N THR A 338 9.82 -12.82 -1.01
CA THR A 338 9.10 -14.04 -1.44
C THR A 338 7.81 -14.23 -0.65
N LYS A 339 7.86 -14.10 0.69
CA LYS A 339 6.66 -14.24 1.54
C LYS A 339 5.64 -13.12 1.27
N LEU A 340 6.09 -11.87 1.15
CA LEU A 340 5.19 -10.73 0.93
C LEU A 340 4.47 -10.80 -0.42
N ILE A 341 5.12 -11.28 -1.49
CA ILE A 341 4.48 -11.39 -2.82
C ILE A 341 3.62 -12.66 -3.00
N THR A 342 3.75 -13.65 -2.10
CA THR A 342 3.07 -14.96 -2.21
C THR A 342 1.56 -14.86 -2.45
N PRO A 343 0.79 -13.98 -1.79
CA PRO A 343 -0.66 -13.85 -2.06
C PRO A 343 -0.98 -13.41 -3.50
N ILE A 344 -0.09 -12.66 -4.15
CA ILE A 344 -0.29 -12.10 -5.49
C ILE A 344 0.31 -13.03 -6.55
N CYS A 345 1.56 -13.47 -6.40
CA CYS A 345 2.28 -14.32 -7.35
C CYS A 345 2.75 -15.62 -6.68
N PRO A 346 1.83 -16.56 -6.38
CA PRO A 346 2.17 -17.76 -5.63
C PRO A 346 3.10 -18.71 -6.38
N HIS A 347 3.00 -18.83 -7.71
CA HIS A 347 3.82 -19.81 -8.45
C HIS A 347 5.28 -19.36 -8.52
N TYR A 348 5.51 -18.07 -8.74
CA TYR A 348 6.79 -17.39 -8.62
C TYR A 348 7.35 -17.56 -7.21
N ALA A 349 6.55 -17.28 -6.18
CA ALA A 349 7.00 -17.40 -4.80
C ALA A 349 7.41 -18.83 -4.44
N GLU A 350 6.65 -19.85 -4.87
CA GLU A 350 7.02 -21.25 -4.66
C GLU A 350 8.29 -21.65 -5.41
N HIS A 351 8.48 -21.15 -6.64
CA HIS A 351 9.72 -21.36 -7.37
C HIS A 351 10.92 -20.77 -6.62
N VAL A 352 10.83 -19.51 -6.19
CA VAL A 352 11.90 -18.86 -5.41
C VAL A 352 12.16 -19.62 -4.11
N TRP A 353 11.11 -19.96 -3.36
CA TRP A 353 11.20 -20.66 -2.08
C TRP A 353 11.90 -22.02 -2.18
N GLN A 354 11.45 -22.86 -3.11
CA GLN A 354 11.92 -24.25 -3.21
C GLN A 354 13.15 -24.40 -4.09
N LYS A 355 13.24 -23.66 -5.20
CA LYS A 355 14.29 -23.85 -6.21
C LYS A 355 15.49 -22.96 -5.99
N ILE A 356 15.30 -21.72 -5.53
CA ILE A 356 16.39 -20.76 -5.33
C ILE A 356 16.85 -20.80 -3.88
N LEU A 357 15.95 -20.54 -2.92
CA LEU A 357 16.26 -20.49 -1.49
C LEU A 357 16.41 -21.87 -0.84
N LYS A 358 16.03 -22.95 -1.54
CA LYS A 358 16.10 -24.34 -1.07
C LYS A 358 15.43 -24.56 0.30
N LYS A 359 14.35 -23.84 0.57
CA LYS A 359 13.58 -23.99 1.81
C LYS A 359 12.64 -25.19 1.72
N GLU A 360 12.42 -25.85 2.84
CA GLU A 360 11.46 -26.94 2.93
C GLU A 360 10.00 -26.43 2.95
N GLY A 361 9.06 -27.31 2.59
CA GLY A 361 7.64 -26.98 2.55
C GLY A 361 7.23 -26.07 1.40
N PHE A 362 6.13 -25.33 1.62
CA PHE A 362 5.54 -24.41 0.64
C PHE A 362 5.57 -22.99 1.19
N ALA A 363 5.87 -22.01 0.34
CA ALA A 363 5.81 -20.58 0.65
C ALA A 363 4.44 -20.18 1.22
N ILE A 364 3.35 -20.72 0.66
CA ILE A 364 1.98 -20.46 1.16
C ILE A 364 1.74 -20.94 2.61
N LYS A 365 2.59 -21.83 3.14
CA LYS A 365 2.53 -22.34 4.52
C LYS A 365 3.65 -21.77 5.41
N ALA A 366 4.48 -20.88 4.88
CA ALA A 366 5.65 -20.36 5.59
C ALA A 366 5.34 -19.26 6.61
N GLY A 367 4.08 -18.81 6.69
CA GLY A 367 3.63 -17.73 7.57
C GLY A 367 4.07 -16.33 7.13
N TRP A 368 3.56 -15.32 7.82
CA TRP A 368 3.94 -13.92 7.59
C TRP A 368 5.37 -13.65 8.09
N PRO A 369 6.20 -12.85 7.38
CA PRO A 369 7.54 -12.53 7.84
C PRO A 369 7.53 -11.75 9.17
N ILE A 370 8.48 -12.09 10.06
CA ILE A 370 8.67 -11.40 11.33
C ILE A 370 9.47 -10.12 11.10
N ALA A 371 8.99 -9.00 11.65
CA ALA A 371 9.63 -7.70 11.59
C ALA A 371 9.65 -7.04 12.96
N ASP A 372 10.79 -6.43 13.29
CA ASP A 372 10.94 -5.60 14.48
C ASP A 372 10.23 -4.25 14.28
N THR A 373 10.11 -3.47 15.36
CA THR A 373 9.56 -2.11 15.28
C THR A 373 10.44 -1.23 14.39
N PRO A 374 9.89 -0.62 13.32
CA PRO A 374 10.63 0.34 12.51
C PRO A 374 11.16 1.52 13.32
N ASN A 375 12.36 1.98 12.97
CA ASN A 375 12.98 3.21 13.45
C ASN A 375 12.69 4.36 12.46
N PRO A 376 11.69 5.22 12.73
CA PRO A 376 11.36 6.34 11.85
C PRO A 376 12.50 7.37 11.77
N THR A 377 13.25 7.58 12.86
CA THR A 377 14.39 8.51 12.88
C THR A 377 15.47 8.09 11.90
N LEU A 378 15.80 6.79 11.83
CA LEU A 378 16.79 6.27 10.88
C LEU A 378 16.33 6.43 9.43
N ARG A 379 15.04 6.27 9.15
CA ARG A 379 14.48 6.50 7.81
C ARG A 379 14.62 7.96 7.38
N ILE A 380 14.30 8.89 8.28
CA ILE A 380 14.44 10.34 8.04
C ILE A 380 15.93 10.69 7.85
N ALA A 381 16.82 10.17 8.69
CA ALA A 381 18.28 10.37 8.59
C ALA A 381 18.84 9.88 7.24
N ASN A 382 18.42 8.69 6.80
CA ASN A 382 18.84 8.16 5.51
C ASN A 382 18.27 8.97 4.34
N LYS A 383 17.01 9.41 4.43
CA LYS A 383 16.42 10.31 3.43
C LYS A 383 17.20 11.63 3.34
N TYR A 384 17.56 12.22 4.48
CA TYR A 384 18.43 13.40 4.54
C TYR A 384 19.77 13.17 3.84
N LEU A 385 20.43 12.04 4.09
CA LEU A 385 21.69 11.67 3.45
C LEU A 385 21.55 11.61 1.92
N GLN A 386 20.56 10.88 1.41
CA GLN A 386 20.35 10.72 -0.04
C GLN A 386 19.98 12.05 -0.70
N ASP A 387 19.07 12.82 -0.11
CA ASP A 387 18.66 14.13 -0.62
C ASP A 387 19.85 15.10 -0.64
N SER A 388 20.70 15.08 0.40
CA SER A 388 21.93 15.86 0.47
C SER A 388 22.93 15.49 -0.63
N ILE A 389 23.15 14.19 -0.88
CA ILE A 389 24.02 13.72 -1.98
C ILE A 389 23.50 14.20 -3.33
N VAL A 390 22.19 14.15 -3.57
CA VAL A 390 21.58 14.63 -4.81
C VAL A 390 21.78 16.15 -4.99
N LEU A 391 21.59 16.93 -3.92
CA LEU A 391 21.80 18.39 -3.94
C LEU A 391 23.27 18.73 -4.18
N MET A 392 24.18 18.07 -3.48
CA MET A 392 25.63 18.21 -3.65
C MET A 392 26.06 17.89 -5.08
N ARG A 393 25.56 16.80 -5.67
CA ARG A 393 25.85 16.44 -7.06
C ARG A 393 25.39 17.51 -8.05
N LYS A 394 24.18 18.06 -7.87
CA LYS A 394 23.66 19.14 -8.71
C LYS A 394 24.52 20.41 -8.59
N LEU A 395 24.98 20.71 -7.38
CA LEU A 395 25.83 21.87 -7.12
C LEU A 395 27.21 21.71 -7.78
N LEU A 396 27.84 20.54 -7.62
CA LEU A 396 29.11 20.19 -8.25
C LEU A 396 29.04 20.36 -9.78
N GLN A 397 28.03 19.74 -10.42
CA GLN A 397 27.82 19.86 -11.88
C GLN A 397 27.65 21.31 -12.32
N LYS A 398 26.91 22.12 -11.55
CA LYS A 398 26.70 23.53 -11.86
C LYS A 398 28.02 24.33 -11.81
N GLN A 399 28.87 24.05 -10.81
CA GLN A 399 30.18 24.69 -10.68
C GLN A 399 31.15 24.26 -11.79
N GLU A 400 31.21 22.97 -12.10
CA GLU A 400 32.04 22.44 -13.21
C GLU A 400 31.63 23.00 -14.58
N SER A 401 30.33 23.21 -14.81
CA SER A 401 29.80 23.79 -16.05
C SER A 401 29.93 25.33 -16.17
N GLY A 402 30.54 26.00 -15.18
CA GLY A 402 30.77 27.45 -15.21
C GLY A 402 29.51 28.32 -15.19
N GLY A 403 28.37 27.82 -14.68
CA GLY A 403 27.13 28.60 -14.56
C GLY A 403 26.47 29.02 -15.88
N SER A 404 26.85 28.44 -17.03
CA SER A 404 26.30 28.80 -18.34
C SER A 404 24.83 28.38 -18.47
N LYS A 405 23.93 29.39 -18.51
CA LYS A 405 22.56 29.22 -19.00
C LYS A 405 22.61 28.66 -20.42
N LYS A 406 21.92 27.53 -20.64
CA LYS A 406 21.60 26.95 -21.97
C LYS A 406 21.44 28.03 -23.04
N GLY A 407 22.43 28.15 -23.91
CA GLY A 407 22.43 29.05 -25.05
C GLY A 407 23.35 28.52 -26.15
N LYS A 408 22.74 27.90 -27.16
CA LYS A 408 23.29 27.43 -28.45
C LYS A 408 24.02 26.08 -28.48
N LYS A 409 23.47 25.21 -29.35
CA LYS A 409 24.07 23.97 -29.86
C LYS A 409 25.43 24.27 -30.50
N GLY A 410 26.49 23.84 -29.84
CA GLY A 410 27.84 23.75 -30.35
C GLY A 410 28.60 22.80 -29.44
N VAL A 411 29.42 21.92 -30.04
CA VAL A 411 30.20 20.91 -29.31
C VAL A 411 31.05 21.59 -28.24
N VAL A 412 30.77 21.26 -26.97
CA VAL A 412 31.55 21.73 -25.82
C VAL A 412 32.88 20.96 -25.84
N PRO A 413 34.05 21.62 -25.84
CA PRO A 413 35.33 20.92 -25.70
C PRO A 413 35.41 20.23 -24.33
N PRO A 414 36.22 19.16 -24.17
CA PRO A 414 36.44 18.55 -22.87
C PRO A 414 36.96 19.60 -21.87
N PRO A 415 36.57 19.54 -20.59
CA PRO A 415 37.16 20.41 -19.57
C PRO A 415 38.68 20.21 -19.56
N SER A 416 39.43 21.31 -19.55
CA SER A 416 40.87 21.27 -19.27
C SER A 416 41.11 20.65 -17.88
N GLU A 417 42.08 19.73 -17.77
CA GLU A 417 42.39 18.98 -16.53
C GLU A 417 42.58 19.86 -15.28
N GLY A 418 42.99 21.12 -15.44
CA GLY A 418 43.21 22.06 -14.33
C GLY A 418 41.97 22.64 -13.64
N ASN A 419 40.73 22.27 -14.03
CA ASN A 419 39.50 22.81 -13.43
C ASN A 419 38.59 21.73 -12.81
N LYS A 420 39.06 20.49 -12.68
CA LYS A 420 38.30 19.41 -12.06
C LYS A 420 38.27 19.60 -10.54
N MET A 421 37.07 19.72 -9.98
CA MET A 421 36.90 19.78 -8.54
C MET A 421 37.19 18.39 -7.96
N SER A 422 38.09 18.30 -6.98
CA SER A 422 38.51 17.02 -6.38
C SER A 422 38.34 16.98 -4.86
N VAL A 423 38.07 18.12 -4.22
CA VAL A 423 37.82 18.24 -2.79
C VAL A 423 36.41 18.79 -2.55
N GLY A 424 35.67 18.20 -1.61
CA GLY A 424 34.37 18.69 -1.15
C GLY A 424 34.34 18.93 0.36
N LEU A 425 34.06 20.16 0.79
CA LEU A 425 33.91 20.53 2.19
C LEU A 425 32.42 20.72 2.50
N ILE A 426 31.86 19.91 3.39
CA ILE A 426 30.44 19.90 3.74
C ILE A 426 30.28 20.58 5.10
N TYR A 427 29.68 21.76 5.10
CA TYR A 427 29.43 22.54 6.30
C TYR A 427 28.04 22.27 6.84
N VAL A 428 27.99 21.86 8.10
CA VAL A 428 26.77 21.49 8.81
C VAL A 428 26.56 22.44 9.99
N ASN A 429 25.31 22.82 10.23
CA ASN A 429 24.91 23.52 11.42
C ASN A 429 23.72 22.81 12.04
N GLU A 430 23.94 22.06 13.12
CA GLU A 430 22.93 21.18 13.73
C GLU A 430 21.93 21.92 14.63
N HIS A 431 22.08 23.24 14.79
CA HIS A 431 21.19 24.04 15.61
C HIS A 431 20.64 25.25 14.85
N TYR A 432 19.32 25.46 14.91
CA TYR A 432 18.72 26.69 14.41
C TYR A 432 19.07 27.86 15.34
N TYR A 433 19.65 28.92 14.79
CA TYR A 433 19.98 30.16 15.53
C TYR A 433 19.18 31.36 15.00
N GLY A 434 19.24 32.46 15.76
CA GLY A 434 18.70 33.76 15.35
C GLY A 434 17.18 33.72 15.15
N TRP A 435 16.71 34.30 14.05
CA TRP A 435 15.27 34.40 13.78
C TRP A 435 14.58 33.04 13.62
N LYS A 436 15.27 32.02 13.06
CA LYS A 436 14.70 30.67 12.90
C LYS A 436 14.43 30.02 14.26
N GLU A 437 15.35 30.16 15.22
CA GLU A 437 15.20 29.65 16.59
C GLU A 437 13.98 30.24 17.29
N GLN A 438 13.82 31.56 17.20
CA GLN A 438 12.72 32.27 17.82
C GLN A 438 11.38 31.93 17.15
N CYS A 439 11.35 31.78 15.81
CA CYS A 439 10.16 31.26 15.12
C CYS A 439 9.74 29.88 15.63
N LEU A 440 10.71 28.97 15.80
CA LEU A 440 10.44 27.63 16.33
C LEU A 440 9.92 27.67 17.77
N LYS A 441 10.54 28.46 18.66
CA LYS A 441 10.07 28.63 20.05
C LYS A 441 8.65 29.19 20.12
N VAL A 442 8.31 30.17 19.28
CA VAL A 442 6.94 30.69 19.19
C VAL A 442 5.99 29.61 18.71
N LEU A 443 6.33 28.88 17.65
CA LEU A 443 5.50 27.79 17.15
C LEU A 443 5.29 26.69 18.19
N GLN A 444 6.34 26.30 18.92
CA GLN A 444 6.24 25.35 20.03
C GLN A 444 5.25 25.83 21.09
N SER A 445 5.32 27.11 21.49
CA SER A 445 4.41 27.69 22.49
C SER A 445 2.95 27.80 22.03
N LYS A 446 2.72 27.74 20.71
CA LYS A 446 1.42 27.91 20.06
C LYS A 446 0.92 26.63 19.38
N PHE A 447 1.56 25.48 19.64
CA PHE A 447 1.17 24.19 19.10
C PHE A 447 0.41 23.37 20.14
N ASP A 448 -0.80 22.94 19.78
CA ASP A 448 -1.55 21.96 20.54
C ASP A 448 -1.19 20.55 20.06
N SER A 449 -0.47 19.82 20.91
CA SER A 449 -0.02 18.46 20.61
C SER A 449 -1.14 17.42 20.50
N GLN A 450 -2.29 17.63 21.17
CA GLN A 450 -3.42 16.70 21.13
C GLN A 450 -4.25 16.92 19.86
N ALA A 451 -4.54 18.19 19.54
CA ALA A 451 -5.30 18.54 18.34
C ALA A 451 -4.45 18.59 17.06
N ARG A 452 -3.12 18.47 17.17
CA ARG A 452 -2.14 18.70 16.07
C ARG A 452 -2.42 19.98 15.30
N SER A 453 -2.75 21.04 16.03
CA SER A 453 -3.16 22.32 15.47
C SER A 453 -2.40 23.47 16.09
N PHE A 454 -2.39 24.60 15.38
CA PHE A 454 -1.76 25.82 15.87
C PHE A 454 -2.80 26.85 16.24
N ALA A 455 -2.45 27.74 17.16
CA ALA A 455 -3.21 28.96 17.43
C ALA A 455 -3.41 29.79 16.13
N PRO A 456 -4.42 30.68 16.08
CA PRO A 456 -4.65 31.56 14.94
C PRO A 456 -3.39 32.33 14.53
N ASP A 457 -3.20 32.53 13.21
CA ASP A 457 -2.00 33.17 12.66
C ASP A 457 -1.77 34.58 13.21
N GLN A 458 -2.83 35.29 13.58
CA GLN A 458 -2.75 36.62 14.19
C GLN A 458 -1.98 36.57 15.52
N GLU A 459 -2.24 35.57 16.38
CA GLU A 459 -1.54 35.40 17.64
C GLU A 459 -0.08 34.99 17.46
N ILE A 460 0.21 34.18 16.44
CA ILE A 460 1.58 33.76 16.12
C ILE A 460 2.39 34.98 15.65
N VAL A 461 1.82 35.81 14.76
CA VAL A 461 2.46 37.04 14.28
C VAL A 461 2.66 38.04 15.41
N GLU A 462 1.72 38.16 16.34
CA GLU A 462 1.85 39.02 17.51
C GLU A 462 2.95 38.53 18.47
N ALA A 463 3.00 37.23 18.75
CA ALA A 463 4.05 36.62 19.56
C ALA A 463 5.45 36.83 18.94
N LEU A 464 5.57 36.78 17.60
CA LEU A 464 6.82 37.06 16.90
C LEU A 464 7.26 38.53 16.99
N LYS A 465 6.32 39.48 16.98
CA LYS A 465 6.63 40.91 17.17
C LYS A 465 7.18 41.20 18.56
N ASN A 466 6.74 40.43 19.56
CA ASN A 466 7.14 40.60 20.96
C ASN A 466 8.44 39.88 21.31
N CYS A 467 9.00 39.06 20.41
CA CYS A 467 10.30 38.40 20.59
C CYS A 467 11.47 39.33 20.22
N SER A 468 12.69 38.93 20.59
CA SER A 468 13.95 39.65 20.30
C SER A 468 14.19 39.97 18.82
N ILE A 469 13.55 39.25 17.89
CA ILE A 469 13.54 39.57 16.44
C ILE A 469 12.95 40.96 16.17
N GLY A 470 11.95 41.39 16.95
CA GLY A 470 11.30 42.71 16.85
C GLY A 470 12.21 43.88 17.15
N GLN A 471 13.34 43.63 17.82
CA GLN A 471 14.30 44.65 18.24
C GLN A 471 15.52 44.77 17.29
N GLU A 472 15.64 43.89 16.30
CA GLU A 472 16.68 44.01 15.27
C GLU A 472 16.35 45.16 14.29
N THR A 473 17.37 45.91 13.88
CA THR A 473 17.31 47.14 13.06
C THR A 473 16.62 46.97 11.69
N ASN A 474 16.20 45.75 11.33
CA ASN A 474 15.67 45.39 10.02
C ASN A 474 14.44 44.44 10.04
N PHE A 475 13.59 44.55 11.08
CA PHE A 475 12.41 43.70 11.33
C PHE A 475 11.52 43.41 10.09
N LYS A 476 11.25 44.42 9.24
CA LYS A 476 10.41 44.24 8.04
C LYS A 476 11.02 43.26 7.01
N GLN A 477 12.34 43.17 6.95
CA GLN A 477 13.05 42.30 6.02
C GLN A 477 13.09 40.86 6.55
N VAL A 478 13.32 40.71 7.87
CA VAL A 478 13.29 39.42 8.58
C VAL A 478 11.87 38.82 8.58
N GLN A 479 10.83 39.64 8.71
CA GLN A 479 9.43 39.18 8.66
C GLN A 479 9.07 38.50 7.32
N LYS A 480 9.62 38.99 6.19
CA LYS A 480 9.41 38.35 4.87
C LYS A 480 10.05 36.96 4.78
N LEU A 481 11.11 36.70 5.54
CA LEU A 481 11.79 35.40 5.61
C LEU A 481 11.12 34.45 6.63
N CYS A 482 10.57 35.01 7.72
CA CYS A 482 9.89 34.23 8.76
C CYS A 482 8.64 33.51 8.25
N MET A 483 7.79 34.20 7.47
CA MET A 483 6.47 33.65 7.10
C MET A 483 6.53 32.35 6.27
N PRO A 484 7.38 32.25 5.22
CA PRO A 484 7.57 30.98 4.52
C PRO A 484 8.08 29.85 5.42
N PHE A 485 9.05 30.14 6.29
CA PHE A 485 9.61 29.16 7.23
C PHE A 485 8.58 28.68 8.26
N ILE A 486 7.78 29.60 8.80
CA ILE A 486 6.68 29.27 9.71
C ILE A 486 5.65 28.39 9.02
N ARG A 487 5.25 28.74 7.80
CA ARG A 487 4.28 27.93 7.05
C ARG A 487 4.81 26.51 6.84
N PHE A 488 6.05 26.40 6.38
CA PHE A 488 6.73 25.11 6.20
C PHE A 488 6.75 24.29 7.50
N LYS A 489 7.18 24.88 8.62
CA LYS A 489 7.23 24.20 9.92
C LYS A 489 5.87 23.86 10.51
N LYS A 490 4.83 24.66 10.23
CA LYS A 490 3.45 24.33 10.62
C LYS A 490 2.93 23.12 9.86
N ASP A 491 3.20 23.04 8.55
CA ASP A 491 2.77 21.91 7.73
C ASP A 491 3.52 20.63 8.17
N GLU A 492 4.83 20.71 8.39
CA GLU A 492 5.65 19.60 8.90
C GLU A 492 5.21 19.13 10.30
N ALA A 493 4.90 20.04 11.23
CA ALA A 493 4.47 19.68 12.58
C ALA A 493 3.07 19.06 12.65
N LYS A 494 2.18 19.37 11.71
CA LYS A 494 0.86 18.71 11.60
C LYS A 494 1.01 17.26 11.16
N GLU A 495 1.96 17.01 10.27
CA GLU A 495 2.23 15.67 9.73
C GLU A 495 3.01 14.81 10.73
N VAL A 496 4.14 15.32 11.21
CA VAL A 496 5.13 14.55 11.97
C VAL A 496 4.93 14.70 13.48
N GLY A 497 4.43 15.84 13.96
CA GLY A 497 4.22 16.14 15.38
C GLY A 497 5.18 17.19 15.94
N PRO A 498 5.20 17.39 17.28
CA PRO A 498 5.92 18.49 17.92
C PRO A 498 7.44 18.47 17.67
N GLN A 499 8.02 17.29 17.41
CA GLN A 499 9.44 17.14 17.12
C GLN A 499 9.91 17.88 15.85
N ALA A 500 9.00 18.17 14.90
CA ALA A 500 9.31 18.99 13.72
C ALA A 500 9.71 20.43 14.10
N LEU A 501 9.29 20.86 15.29
CA LEU A 501 9.57 22.19 15.82
C LEU A 501 10.83 22.23 16.68
N ASN A 502 11.56 21.12 16.85
CA ASN A 502 12.79 21.09 17.63
C ASN A 502 13.87 21.97 16.99
N LEU A 503 14.77 22.52 17.83
CA LEU A 503 15.88 23.34 17.38
C LEU A 503 16.99 22.54 16.67
N ARG A 504 16.91 21.20 16.77
CA ARG A 504 17.79 20.23 16.14
C ARG A 504 16.96 19.14 15.48
N LEU A 505 17.52 18.48 14.47
CA LEU A 505 16.93 17.28 13.90
C LEU A 505 16.94 16.12 14.91
N PRO A 506 16.09 15.09 14.73
CA PRO A 506 16.03 13.94 15.63
C PRO A 506 17.25 13.00 15.52
N PHE A 507 18.24 13.34 14.70
CA PHE A 507 19.50 12.62 14.50
C PHE A 507 20.65 13.64 14.38
N GLY A 508 21.88 13.20 14.64
CA GLY A 508 23.09 13.99 14.37
C GLY A 508 23.38 14.04 12.88
N GLU A 509 23.33 15.23 12.28
CA GLU A 509 23.60 15.41 10.85
C GLU A 509 25.08 15.15 10.53
N MET A 510 25.97 15.63 11.40
CA MET A 510 27.41 15.41 11.24
C MET A 510 27.71 13.91 11.33
N ASP A 511 27.19 13.22 12.35
CA ASP A 511 27.38 11.77 12.53
C ASP A 511 26.93 10.97 11.30
N VAL A 512 25.76 11.30 10.74
CA VAL A 512 25.22 10.63 9.55
C VAL A 512 26.11 10.86 8.33
N LEU A 513 26.58 12.08 8.10
CA LEU A 513 27.44 12.39 6.97
C LEU A 513 28.85 11.79 7.14
N GLU A 514 29.39 11.83 8.35
CA GLU A 514 30.70 11.27 8.72
C GLU A 514 30.74 9.75 8.56
N GLU A 515 29.73 9.02 9.09
CA GLU A 515 29.63 7.57 8.94
C GLU A 515 29.49 7.14 7.45
N ASN A 516 29.04 8.05 6.58
CA ASN A 516 28.80 7.81 5.15
C ASN A 516 29.75 8.60 4.22
N LEU A 517 30.89 9.09 4.71
CA LEU A 517 31.86 9.86 3.91
C LEU A 517 32.30 9.13 2.64
N GLU A 518 32.59 7.84 2.73
CA GLU A 518 33.00 7.02 1.59
C GLU A 518 31.91 6.90 0.53
N LEU A 519 30.64 6.81 0.95
CA LEU A 519 29.50 6.81 0.05
C LEU A 519 29.39 8.15 -0.68
N ILE A 520 29.46 9.26 0.06
CA ILE A 520 29.38 10.62 -0.47
C ILE A 520 30.52 10.85 -1.48
N ARG A 521 31.75 10.54 -1.08
CA ARG A 521 32.95 10.65 -1.91
C ARG A 521 32.80 9.93 -3.25
N ARG A 522 32.41 8.65 -3.21
CA ARG A 522 32.18 7.84 -4.42
C ARG A 522 31.06 8.41 -5.30
N GLN A 523 29.94 8.80 -4.69
CA GLN A 523 28.77 9.28 -5.43
C GLN A 523 28.95 10.67 -6.06
N LEU A 524 29.87 11.46 -5.52
CA LEU A 524 30.26 12.76 -6.08
C LEU A 524 31.50 12.68 -6.98
N GLY A 525 32.24 11.57 -6.97
CA GLY A 525 33.44 11.39 -7.79
C GLY A 525 34.64 12.24 -7.32
N LEU A 526 34.69 12.53 -6.01
CA LEU A 526 35.72 13.35 -5.38
C LEU A 526 36.86 12.50 -4.83
N GLU A 527 38.05 13.08 -4.69
CA GLU A 527 39.21 12.43 -4.07
C GLU A 527 39.16 12.55 -2.53
N HIS A 528 38.69 13.70 -2.04
CA HIS A 528 38.63 14.03 -0.62
C HIS A 528 37.30 14.70 -0.26
N VAL A 529 36.73 14.33 0.89
CA VAL A 529 35.52 14.93 1.44
C VAL A 529 35.70 15.11 2.95
N GLU A 530 35.37 16.29 3.46
CA GLU A 530 35.34 16.57 4.90
C GLU A 530 33.95 17.07 5.32
N VAL A 531 33.50 16.66 6.50
CA VAL A 531 32.33 17.23 7.19
C VAL A 531 32.84 18.18 8.27
N LEU A 532 32.33 19.40 8.28
CA LEU A 532 32.83 20.51 9.08
C LEU A 532 31.67 21.20 9.80
N SER A 533 31.91 21.61 11.05
CA SER A 533 30.94 22.43 11.77
C SER A 533 31.00 23.87 11.30
N ALA A 534 29.87 24.42 10.86
CA ALA A 534 29.77 25.83 10.49
C ALA A 534 29.84 26.78 11.71
N SER A 535 29.75 26.24 12.93
CA SER A 535 29.91 27.01 14.16
C SER A 535 31.38 27.13 14.59
N ASP A 536 32.29 26.36 13.99
CA ASP A 536 33.73 26.44 14.25
C ASP A 536 34.38 27.41 13.24
N GLU A 537 34.87 28.54 13.75
CA GLU A 537 35.57 29.54 12.93
C GLU A 537 36.80 28.95 12.24
N ALA A 538 37.55 28.07 12.91
CA ALA A 538 38.72 27.43 12.32
C ALA A 538 38.32 26.53 11.14
N ALA A 539 37.23 25.77 11.26
CA ALA A 539 36.69 24.97 10.17
C ALA A 539 36.23 25.85 8.99
N CYS A 540 35.57 26.99 9.25
CA CYS A 540 35.15 27.93 8.21
C CYS A 540 36.31 28.56 7.43
N THR A 541 37.49 28.72 8.05
CA THR A 541 38.66 29.25 7.32
C THR A 541 39.15 28.33 6.20
N LYS A 542 38.89 27.01 6.29
CA LYS A 542 39.21 26.03 5.24
C LYS A 542 38.46 26.27 3.92
N ALA A 543 37.38 27.05 3.93
CA ALA A 543 36.70 27.46 2.70
C ALA A 543 37.50 28.52 1.90
N GLY A 544 38.50 29.16 2.52
CA GLY A 544 39.34 30.21 1.93
C GLY A 544 38.54 31.27 1.19
N LYS A 545 38.80 31.44 -0.11
CA LYS A 545 38.10 32.44 -0.95
C LYS A 545 36.59 32.23 -1.04
N TYR A 546 36.10 31.02 -0.74
CA TYR A 546 34.69 30.66 -0.75
C TYR A 546 34.00 30.84 0.61
N ALA A 547 34.71 31.25 1.67
CA ALA A 547 34.12 31.47 3.00
C ALA A 547 32.95 32.47 2.98
N SER A 548 32.97 33.43 2.05
CA SER A 548 31.86 34.37 1.85
C SER A 548 30.53 33.69 1.45
N LEU A 549 30.58 32.51 0.82
CA LEU A 549 29.38 31.74 0.46
C LEU A 549 28.66 31.18 1.69
N LEU A 550 29.40 30.85 2.75
CA LEU A 550 28.82 30.40 4.03
C LEU A 550 28.06 31.54 4.72
N ASN A 551 28.47 32.78 4.52
CA ASN A 551 27.74 33.94 5.04
C ASN A 551 26.53 34.32 4.17
N GLN A 552 26.60 34.11 2.85
CA GLN A 552 25.49 34.38 1.93
C GLN A 552 24.37 33.35 2.06
N ASN A 553 24.73 32.08 2.22
CA ASN A 553 23.80 30.96 2.42
C ASN A 553 24.26 30.16 3.65
N PRO A 554 23.92 30.60 4.87
CA PRO A 554 24.33 29.91 6.07
C PRO A 554 23.68 28.52 6.14
N PRO A 555 24.47 27.46 6.43
CA PRO A 555 23.91 26.14 6.65
C PRO A 555 22.94 26.19 7.83
N SER A 556 21.88 25.40 7.73
CA SER A 556 20.91 25.26 8.80
C SER A 556 20.44 23.81 8.90
N PRO A 557 19.85 23.38 10.02
CA PRO A 557 19.50 21.98 10.19
C PRO A 557 18.64 21.44 9.03
N GLY A 558 19.09 20.34 8.41
CA GLY A 558 18.46 19.73 7.24
C GLY A 558 18.95 20.28 5.89
N GLU A 559 19.75 21.33 5.89
CA GLU A 559 20.24 22.05 4.71
C GLU A 559 21.77 22.28 4.82
N PRO A 560 22.60 21.23 4.67
CA PRO A 560 24.05 21.37 4.67
C PRO A 560 24.53 22.10 3.41
N ILE A 561 25.67 22.79 3.52
CA ILE A 561 26.26 23.54 2.41
C ILE A 561 27.58 22.89 2.01
N ALA A 562 27.68 22.46 0.75
CA ALA A 562 28.92 21.93 0.21
C ALA A 562 29.69 22.97 -0.60
N ILE A 563 30.99 23.05 -0.39
CA ILE A 563 31.94 23.85 -1.17
C ILE A 563 32.88 22.88 -1.88
N PHE A 564 32.94 22.97 -3.20
CA PHE A 564 33.86 22.18 -4.02
C PHE A 564 35.02 23.04 -4.50
N MET A 565 36.23 22.49 -4.49
CA MET A 565 37.45 23.15 -4.91
C MET A 565 38.45 22.16 -5.55
N SER A 566 39.44 22.69 -6.25
CA SER A 566 40.54 21.87 -6.75
C SER A 566 41.49 21.48 -5.60
N LYS A 567 42.26 20.40 -5.80
CA LYS A 567 43.28 19.96 -4.84
C LYS A 567 44.31 21.04 -4.56
N GLU A 568 44.74 21.76 -5.61
CA GLU A 568 45.70 22.86 -5.52
C GLU A 568 45.16 24.02 -4.67
N GLU A 569 43.87 24.34 -4.81
CA GLU A 569 43.20 25.37 -4.00
C GLU A 569 43.12 24.97 -2.53
N PHE A 570 42.90 23.69 -2.25
CA PHE A 570 42.82 23.15 -0.90
C PHE A 570 44.20 23.09 -0.21
N GLU A 571 45.24 22.64 -0.92
CA GLU A 571 46.63 22.58 -0.44
C GLU A 571 47.27 23.97 -0.28
N ALA A 572 46.81 24.99 -1.01
CA ALA A 572 47.28 26.36 -0.83
C ALA A 572 46.71 27.06 0.42
N GLN A 573 45.66 26.48 1.04
CA GLN A 573 44.91 27.09 2.15
C GLN A 573 45.12 26.38 3.49
N ASN A 574 45.67 25.17 3.49
CA ASN A 574 46.01 24.35 4.66
C ASN A 574 47.51 24.06 4.69
#